data_AF-W1PH70-F1
#
_entry.id   AF-W1PH70-F1
#
_cell.length_a   1.000
_cell.length_b   1.000
_cell.length_c   1.000
_cell.angle_alpha   90.00
_cell.angle_beta   90.00
_cell.angle_gamma   90.00
#
_symmetry.space_group_name_H-M   'P 1'
#
loop_
_entity.id
_entity.type
_entity.pdbx_description
1 polymer ?
#
loop_
_entity_poly.entity_id
_entity_poly.type
_entity_poly.pdbx_seq_one_letter_code
_entity_poly.pdbx_strand_id
1 'polypeptide(L)'
;MFGVNVGAKSQLGIGSLSCVSAGLKLKRPLLFSLQHTRKIPPFFFSFSPSTDRSTKCSVKQEAKMGTVSLSEKSITHVMFDMDGLLLDTEIFYTIVQEKILSRYGKHFDMSLKSKLIGLKATEAAQVFVRETGLDGILSPEEFLREREEMLKSLFPTCKLMPGVSRLINHLHAHRVPMCVATSSHRRHFELKTTNHKDTISMMHHVVCGDEPGVKQGKPSPDIFLIAAKKFEGAPLDNDRILIFEDAPSGVAAAKAAGMWVVMVPDPNLDNDLHKGADQVLASLLDFRPSDWGLHPFEDT
;
A
#
# COMPACT_ATOMS: atom_id res chain seq x y z
N MET A 1 7.62 -72.15 6.99
CA MET A 1 8.29 -73.09 7.93
C MET A 1 9.29 -72.29 8.73
N PHE A 2 9.32 -72.45 10.06
CA PHE A 2 10.39 -72.17 11.05
C PHE A 2 11.26 -70.89 10.80
N GLY A 3 11.30 -69.87 11.65
CA GLY A 3 11.54 -69.89 13.09
C GLY A 3 12.92 -69.29 13.39
N VAL A 4 12.99 -68.32 14.33
CA VAL A 4 14.15 -67.87 15.16
C VAL A 4 15.37 -67.28 14.42
N ASN A 5 16.20 -66.33 14.90
CA ASN A 5 16.41 -65.59 16.16
C ASN A 5 17.52 -64.50 15.94
N VAL A 6 17.68 -63.54 16.88
CA VAL A 6 18.85 -62.66 17.26
C VAL A 6 19.74 -62.06 16.14
N GLY A 7 20.12 -60.78 16.06
CA GLY A 7 20.44 -59.73 17.03
C GLY A 7 21.96 -59.48 17.10
N ALA A 8 22.42 -58.26 16.78
CA ALA A 8 23.73 -57.63 17.12
C ALA A 8 23.74 -56.20 16.50
N LYS A 9 23.85 -55.05 17.20
CA LYS A 9 24.93 -54.42 18.00
C LYS A 9 26.28 -54.19 17.28
N SER A 10 26.60 -52.92 17.00
CA SER A 10 27.91 -52.22 17.20
C SER A 10 27.91 -50.89 16.40
N GLN A 11 27.90 -49.71 17.03
CA GLN A 11 29.02 -48.92 17.60
C GLN A 11 29.81 -48.04 16.60
N LEU A 12 29.82 -46.74 16.94
CA LEU A 12 30.93 -45.75 16.96
C LEU A 12 31.64 -45.35 15.66
N GLY A 13 31.70 -44.03 15.45
CA GLY A 13 32.61 -43.38 14.51
C GLY A 13 32.64 -41.86 14.71
N ILE A 14 33.40 -41.41 15.71
CA ILE A 14 33.77 -40.00 15.95
C ILE A 14 34.95 -39.72 15.02
N GLY A 15 34.86 -38.68 14.19
CA GLY A 15 35.91 -38.32 13.23
C GLY A 15 36.12 -36.81 13.18
N SER A 16 37.13 -36.34 13.90
CA SER A 16 37.74 -35.02 13.78
C SER A 16 38.44 -34.85 12.42
N LEU A 17 38.29 -33.69 11.77
CA LEU A 17 39.25 -33.23 10.76
C LEU A 17 39.77 -31.83 11.08
N SER A 18 41.10 -31.77 11.05
CA SER A 18 41.99 -30.66 11.32
C SER A 18 42.12 -29.67 10.16
N CYS A 19 42.57 -28.47 10.51
CA CYS A 19 43.08 -27.41 9.64
C CYS A 19 43.93 -27.88 8.44
N VAL A 20 43.73 -27.22 7.29
CA VAL A 20 44.80 -26.90 6.35
C VAL A 20 44.64 -25.45 5.89
N SER A 21 45.68 -24.65 6.13
CA SER A 21 45.87 -23.30 5.59
C SER A 21 46.39 -23.40 4.16
N ALA A 22 45.87 -22.57 3.25
CA ALA A 22 46.60 -22.15 2.06
C ALA A 22 46.14 -20.76 1.63
N GLY A 23 47.00 -19.77 1.85
CA GLY A 23 46.82 -18.42 1.34
C GLY A 23 47.12 -18.33 -0.15
N LEU A 24 46.38 -17.47 -0.86
CA LEU A 24 46.80 -16.94 -2.14
C LEU A 24 46.71 -15.40 -2.13
N LYS A 25 47.87 -14.79 -2.33
CA LYS A 25 48.07 -13.37 -2.64
C LYS A 25 47.42 -13.05 -3.99
N LEU A 26 46.72 -11.92 -4.09
CA LEU A 26 46.53 -11.22 -5.37
C LEU A 26 46.58 -9.70 -5.18
N LYS A 27 47.22 -9.09 -6.17
CA LYS A 27 47.87 -7.79 -6.19
C LYS A 27 46.87 -6.64 -6.34
N ARG A 28 47.12 -5.52 -5.67
CA ARG A 28 46.69 -4.18 -6.10
C ARG A 28 47.48 -3.78 -7.36
N PRO A 29 46.92 -2.99 -8.27
CA PRO A 29 47.12 -1.52 -8.25
C PRO A 29 45.84 -0.78 -8.75
N LEU A 30 45.65 0.54 -8.77
CA LEU A 30 46.50 1.73 -8.85
C LEU A 30 45.67 2.89 -8.28
N LEU A 31 46.27 3.72 -7.41
CA LEU A 31 45.76 5.04 -7.04
C LEU A 31 46.04 6.01 -8.20
N PHE A 32 45.03 6.79 -8.61
CA PHE A 32 45.26 8.04 -9.33
C PHE A 32 44.89 9.21 -8.43
N SER A 33 45.90 10.04 -8.17
CA SER A 33 45.82 11.34 -7.53
C SER A 33 45.39 12.38 -8.56
N LEU A 34 44.45 13.26 -8.20
CA LEU A 34 44.36 14.60 -8.77
C LEU A 34 43.75 15.54 -7.73
N GLN A 35 44.62 16.30 -7.08
CA GLN A 35 44.29 17.57 -6.47
C GLN A 35 43.93 18.56 -7.59
N HIS A 36 42.79 19.25 -7.48
CA HIS A 36 42.67 20.62 -7.98
C HIS A 36 41.62 21.37 -7.17
N THR A 37 42.12 22.28 -6.33
CA THR A 37 41.40 23.35 -5.66
C THR A 37 40.83 24.33 -6.68
N ARG A 38 39.53 24.63 -6.66
CA ARG A 38 39.02 25.96 -7.05
C ARG A 38 37.84 26.38 -6.18
N LYS A 39 38.09 27.48 -5.47
CA LYS A 39 37.16 28.27 -4.66
C LYS A 39 36.07 28.87 -5.55
N ILE A 40 34.84 28.84 -5.07
CA ILE A 40 33.69 29.54 -5.64
C ILE A 40 33.68 30.98 -5.07
N PRO A 41 33.65 32.05 -5.89
CA PRO A 41 33.53 33.41 -5.39
C PRO A 41 32.07 33.78 -5.08
N PRO A 42 31.82 34.68 -4.11
CA PRO A 42 30.49 35.18 -3.82
C PRO A 42 30.05 36.21 -4.87
N PHE A 43 28.76 36.17 -5.21
CA PHE A 43 28.11 37.17 -6.04
C PHE A 43 28.16 38.55 -5.38
N PHE A 44 28.79 39.50 -6.06
CA PHE A 44 28.70 40.93 -5.78
C PHE A 44 27.35 41.45 -6.30
N PHE A 45 26.52 42.01 -5.42
CA PHE A 45 25.51 42.99 -5.80
C PHE A 45 26.05 44.38 -5.42
N SER A 46 26.26 45.23 -6.42
CA SER A 46 26.50 46.65 -6.22
C SER A 46 25.18 47.36 -5.95
N PHE A 47 25.11 48.10 -4.83
CA PHE A 47 24.12 49.15 -4.63
C PHE A 47 24.87 50.41 -4.21
N SER A 48 24.71 51.47 -5.01
CA SER A 48 25.23 52.80 -4.74
C SER A 48 24.57 53.42 -3.49
N PRO A 49 25.26 54.30 -2.76
CA PRO A 49 24.69 54.96 -1.59
C PRO A 49 23.84 56.15 -2.05
N SER A 50 22.62 56.26 -1.50
CA SER A 50 21.95 57.55 -1.41
C SER A 50 21.47 57.77 0.02
N THR A 51 21.88 58.91 0.54
CA THR A 51 21.57 59.48 1.84
C THR A 51 20.13 59.95 1.90
N ASP A 52 19.40 59.66 2.98
CA ASP A 52 19.00 60.66 4.01
C ASP A 52 17.75 60.21 4.80
N ARG A 53 17.74 60.62 6.08
CA ARG A 53 16.61 60.83 7.01
C ARG A 53 15.67 59.68 7.39
N SER A 54 15.95 59.18 8.60
CA SER A 54 15.05 59.17 9.76
C SER A 54 13.54 59.17 9.52
N THR A 55 12.86 58.08 9.86
CA THR A 55 11.67 58.11 10.75
C THR A 55 11.56 56.74 11.43
N LYS A 56 11.67 56.71 12.76
CA LYS A 56 11.32 55.53 13.57
C LYS A 56 9.81 55.40 13.57
N CYS A 57 9.28 54.29 13.07
CA CYS A 57 7.92 53.86 13.39
C CYS A 57 7.98 52.41 13.88
N SER A 58 7.71 52.24 15.18
CA SER A 58 7.72 50.96 15.87
C SER A 58 6.38 50.28 15.64
N VAL A 59 6.34 49.25 14.79
CA VAL A 59 5.16 48.40 14.63
C VAL A 59 5.32 47.23 15.60
N LYS A 60 4.49 47.22 16.64
CA LYS A 60 4.30 46.05 17.51
C LYS A 60 3.66 44.94 16.68
N GLN A 61 4.38 43.85 16.50
CA GLN A 61 3.87 42.63 15.89
C GLN A 61 3.22 41.80 17.01
N GLU A 62 1.92 41.97 17.20
CA GLU A 62 1.13 41.04 18.01
C GLU A 62 0.89 39.77 17.18
N ALA A 63 1.53 38.69 17.59
CA ALA A 63 1.27 37.35 17.07
C ALA A 63 -0.13 36.93 17.51
N LYS A 64 -1.12 37.03 16.61
CA LYS A 64 -2.39 36.33 16.75
C LYS A 64 -2.10 34.84 16.58
N MET A 65 -2.03 34.16 17.72
CA MET A 65 -2.14 32.71 17.83
C MET A 65 -3.56 32.34 17.37
N GLY A 66 -3.68 32.03 16.08
CA GLY A 66 -4.91 31.60 15.47
C GLY A 66 -5.27 30.22 15.98
N THR A 67 -6.29 30.15 16.82
CA THR A 67 -7.05 28.95 17.13
C THR A 67 -7.65 28.46 15.81
N VAL A 68 -7.14 27.34 15.26
CA VAL A 68 -7.76 26.69 14.10
C VAL A 68 -9.12 26.19 14.57
N SER A 69 -10.19 26.78 14.03
CA SER A 69 -11.56 26.41 14.36
C SER A 69 -11.89 25.07 13.69
N LEU A 70 -12.68 24.22 14.37
CA LEU A 70 -13.10 22.88 13.93
C LEU A 70 -14.04 22.86 12.69
N SER A 71 -13.85 23.77 11.72
CA SER A 71 -14.75 23.94 10.56
C SER A 71 -14.11 23.64 9.20
N GLU A 72 -12.95 22.98 9.12
CA GLU A 72 -12.18 22.94 7.85
C GLU A 72 -12.35 21.68 7.00
N LYS A 73 -12.89 20.58 7.53
CA LYS A 73 -13.14 19.36 6.75
C LYS A 73 -14.62 19.22 6.41
N SER A 74 -15.01 19.69 5.23
CA SER A 74 -16.35 19.45 4.68
C SER A 74 -16.19 18.57 3.45
N ILE A 75 -16.06 17.27 3.71
CA ILE A 75 -16.01 16.24 2.69
C ILE A 75 -17.35 16.23 1.95
N THR A 76 -17.29 16.17 0.63
CA THR A 76 -18.48 16.06 -0.23
C THR A 76 -18.49 14.77 -1.04
N HIS A 77 -17.33 14.14 -1.24
CA HIS A 77 -17.18 12.93 -2.05
C HIS A 77 -16.34 11.88 -1.34
N VAL A 78 -16.65 10.62 -1.57
CA VAL A 78 -15.92 9.49 -0.98
C VAL A 78 -15.40 8.56 -2.08
N MET A 79 -14.19 8.06 -1.93
CA MET A 79 -13.64 7.02 -2.80
C MET A 79 -13.16 5.85 -1.95
N PHE A 80 -13.43 4.64 -2.41
CA PHE A 80 -13.01 3.42 -1.73
C PHE A 80 -11.96 2.70 -2.58
N ASP A 81 -10.85 2.26 -1.98
CA ASP A 81 -10.17 1.07 -2.49
C ASP A 81 -11.11 -0.16 -2.39
N MET A 82 -10.73 -1.31 -2.93
CA MET A 82 -11.55 -2.52 -2.90
C MET A 82 -10.89 -3.67 -2.16
N ASP A 83 -9.62 -3.94 -2.44
CA ASP A 83 -8.97 -5.19 -2.06
C ASP A 83 -8.39 -5.03 -0.66
N GLY A 84 -8.85 -5.81 0.32
CA GLY A 84 -8.47 -5.63 1.73
C GLY A 84 -9.31 -4.58 2.46
N LEU A 85 -10.00 -3.70 1.73
CA LEU A 85 -10.85 -2.65 2.31
C LEU A 85 -12.36 -2.90 2.18
N LEU A 86 -12.89 -3.04 0.96
CA LEU A 86 -14.30 -3.36 0.76
C LEU A 86 -14.53 -4.87 0.82
N LEU A 87 -13.56 -5.64 0.31
CA LEU A 87 -13.64 -7.08 0.18
C LEU A 87 -12.46 -7.73 0.88
N ASP A 88 -12.73 -8.79 1.64
CA ASP A 88 -11.71 -9.63 2.27
C ASP A 88 -11.06 -10.54 1.22
N THR A 89 -10.10 -9.97 0.46
CA THR A 89 -9.39 -10.66 -0.63
C THR A 89 -7.98 -11.11 -0.24
N GLU A 90 -7.36 -10.46 0.74
CA GLU A 90 -5.97 -10.74 1.15
C GLU A 90 -5.79 -12.17 1.71
N ILE A 91 -6.84 -12.71 2.34
CA ILE A 91 -6.85 -14.10 2.78
C ILE A 91 -6.66 -15.09 1.62
N PHE A 92 -7.18 -14.79 0.42
CA PHE A 92 -7.04 -15.67 -0.74
C PHE A 92 -5.61 -15.70 -1.27
N TYR A 93 -4.91 -14.56 -1.26
CA TYR A 93 -3.50 -14.53 -1.61
C TYR A 93 -2.67 -15.38 -0.65
N THR A 94 -2.99 -15.35 0.65
CA THR A 94 -2.34 -16.19 1.66
C THR A 94 -2.59 -17.68 1.39
N ILE A 95 -3.85 -18.07 1.18
CA ILE A 95 -4.25 -19.47 0.90
C ILE A 95 -3.56 -20.01 -0.36
N VAL A 96 -3.56 -19.24 -1.45
CA VAL A 96 -3.00 -19.68 -2.73
C VAL A 96 -1.48 -19.81 -2.64
N GLN A 97 -0.81 -18.85 -1.99
CA GLN A 97 0.65 -18.90 -1.80
C GLN A 97 1.07 -20.09 -0.93
N GLU A 98 0.36 -20.35 0.18
CA GLU A 98 0.59 -21.54 1.02
C GLU A 98 0.42 -22.84 0.21
N LYS A 99 -0.66 -22.92 -0.59
CA LYS A 99 -0.92 -24.09 -1.45
C LYS A 99 0.17 -24.32 -2.49
N ILE A 100 0.69 -23.24 -3.09
CA ILE A 100 1.80 -23.33 -4.04
C ILE A 100 3.07 -23.84 -3.32
N LEU A 101 3.43 -23.25 -2.19
CA LEU A 101 4.64 -23.62 -1.44
C LEU A 101 4.61 -25.02 -0.83
N SER A 102 3.43 -25.48 -0.42
CA SER A 102 3.24 -26.82 0.15
C SER A 102 3.67 -27.93 -0.82
N ARG A 103 3.55 -27.73 -2.14
CA ARG A 103 4.04 -28.69 -3.16
C ARG A 103 5.56 -28.88 -3.14
N TYR A 104 6.29 -27.92 -2.56
CA TYR A 104 7.74 -27.93 -2.44
C TYR A 104 8.20 -28.17 -0.99
N GLY A 105 7.29 -28.56 -0.09
CA GLY A 105 7.60 -28.76 1.33
C GLY A 105 7.98 -27.46 2.06
N LYS A 106 7.43 -26.32 1.63
CA LYS A 106 7.68 -24.99 2.19
C LYS A 106 6.37 -24.38 2.71
N HIS A 107 6.48 -23.36 3.57
CA HIS A 107 5.35 -22.64 4.15
C HIS A 107 5.42 -21.15 3.83
N PHE A 108 4.23 -20.54 3.68
CA PHE A 108 4.02 -19.12 3.52
C PHE A 108 3.76 -18.49 4.90
N ASP A 109 4.82 -17.96 5.50
CA ASP A 109 4.75 -17.33 6.81
C ASP A 109 4.61 -15.80 6.74
N MET A 110 4.41 -15.17 7.90
CA MET A 110 4.29 -13.72 8.00
C MET A 110 5.57 -12.98 7.60
N SER A 111 6.75 -13.57 7.83
CA SER A 111 8.03 -12.98 7.43
C SER A 111 8.12 -12.83 5.91
N LEU A 112 7.67 -13.85 5.17
CA LEU A 112 7.57 -13.77 3.72
C LEU A 112 6.46 -12.81 3.29
N LYS A 113 5.26 -12.88 3.89
CA LYS A 113 4.15 -11.95 3.58
C LYS A 113 4.60 -10.50 3.69
N SER A 114 5.26 -10.12 4.79
CA SER A 114 5.74 -8.74 5.01
C SER A 114 6.72 -8.24 3.95
N LYS A 115 7.54 -9.12 3.35
CA LYS A 115 8.45 -8.75 2.24
C LYS A 115 7.73 -8.49 0.93
N LEU A 116 6.48 -8.94 0.78
CA LEU A 116 5.69 -8.81 -0.43
C LEU A 116 4.72 -7.63 -0.40
N ILE A 117 4.35 -7.16 0.80
CA ILE A 117 3.41 -6.06 0.99
C ILE A 117 3.94 -4.80 0.29
N GLY A 118 3.06 -4.14 -0.48
CA GLY A 118 3.38 -2.90 -1.20
C GLY A 118 4.17 -3.07 -2.50
N LEU A 119 4.61 -4.29 -2.84
CA LEU A 119 5.31 -4.55 -4.09
C LEU A 119 4.35 -4.74 -5.27
N LYS A 120 4.82 -4.39 -6.47
CA LYS A 120 4.11 -4.73 -7.71
C LYS A 120 4.08 -6.24 -7.89
N ALA A 121 3.04 -6.77 -8.53
CA ALA A 121 2.87 -8.22 -8.70
C ALA A 121 4.11 -8.94 -9.28
N THR A 122 4.78 -8.34 -10.28
CA THR A 122 5.99 -8.90 -10.89
C THR A 122 7.19 -8.89 -9.95
N GLU A 123 7.38 -7.81 -9.21
CA GLU A 123 8.43 -7.68 -8.20
C GLU A 123 8.18 -8.62 -7.01
N ALA A 124 6.94 -8.69 -6.52
CA ALA A 124 6.52 -9.62 -5.50
C ALA A 124 6.77 -11.07 -5.92
N ALA A 125 6.52 -11.43 -7.18
CA ALA A 125 6.80 -12.77 -7.70
C ALA A 125 8.31 -13.09 -7.70
N GLN A 126 9.15 -12.12 -8.10
CA GLN A 126 10.60 -12.28 -8.06
C GLN A 126 11.11 -12.44 -6.62
N VAL A 127 10.60 -11.64 -5.69
CA VAL A 127 10.92 -11.77 -4.26
C VAL A 127 10.44 -13.11 -3.73
N PHE A 128 9.21 -13.52 -4.03
CA PHE A 128 8.62 -14.78 -3.58
C PHE A 128 9.48 -15.98 -3.98
N VAL A 129 9.83 -16.09 -5.26
CA VAL A 129 10.63 -17.22 -5.78
C VAL A 129 12.02 -17.24 -5.12
N ARG A 130 12.67 -16.08 -5.02
CA ARG A 130 14.00 -15.97 -4.43
C ARG A 130 14.02 -16.30 -2.95
N GLU A 131 13.14 -15.69 -2.16
CA GLU A 131 13.10 -15.87 -0.70
C GLU A 131 12.67 -17.28 -0.30
N THR A 132 11.92 -17.96 -1.17
CA THR A 132 11.53 -19.36 -0.94
C THR A 132 12.58 -20.34 -1.44
N GLY A 133 13.63 -19.89 -2.13
CA GLY A 133 14.66 -20.75 -2.71
C GLY A 133 14.12 -21.66 -3.80
N LEU A 134 13.16 -21.18 -4.59
CA LEU A 134 12.58 -21.87 -5.74
C LEU A 134 13.19 -21.42 -7.07
N ASP A 135 14.25 -20.62 -7.04
CA ASP A 135 15.00 -20.24 -8.25
C ASP A 135 15.43 -21.48 -9.05
N GLY A 136 15.12 -21.48 -10.35
CA GLY A 136 15.37 -22.61 -11.26
C GLY A 136 14.38 -23.78 -11.14
N ILE A 137 13.42 -23.72 -10.21
CA ILE A 137 12.35 -24.73 -10.02
C ILE A 137 10.99 -24.16 -10.42
N LEU A 138 10.70 -22.92 -10.02
CA LEU A 138 9.47 -22.20 -10.35
C LEU A 138 9.84 -20.80 -10.79
N SER A 139 9.57 -20.43 -12.04
CA SER A 139 9.80 -19.07 -12.50
C SER A 139 8.77 -18.09 -11.90
N PRO A 140 9.11 -16.79 -11.73
CA PRO A 140 8.14 -15.78 -11.31
C PRO A 140 6.89 -15.74 -12.21
N GLU A 141 7.05 -15.94 -13.51
CA GLU A 141 5.96 -15.95 -14.49
C GLU A 141 5.03 -17.17 -14.33
N GLU A 142 5.60 -18.35 -14.06
CA GLU A 142 4.82 -19.56 -13.75
C GLU A 142 4.09 -19.41 -12.42
N PHE A 143 4.76 -18.91 -11.38
CA PHE A 143 4.14 -18.60 -10.09
C PHE A 143 2.94 -17.68 -10.26
N LEU A 144 3.10 -16.57 -11.00
CA LEU A 144 2.02 -15.63 -11.26
C LEU A 144 0.85 -16.30 -11.98
N ARG A 145 1.13 -17.15 -12.98
CA ARG A 145 0.10 -17.86 -13.76
C ARG A 145 -0.69 -18.84 -12.90
N GLU A 146 -0.02 -19.66 -12.10
CA GLU A 146 -0.68 -20.62 -11.21
C GLU A 146 -1.47 -19.90 -10.12
N ARG A 147 -0.89 -18.87 -9.50
CA ARG A 147 -1.56 -18.04 -8.49
C ARG A 147 -2.84 -17.45 -9.04
N GLU A 148 -2.74 -16.86 -10.23
CA GLU A 148 -3.85 -16.26 -10.95
C GLU A 148 -4.99 -17.25 -11.24
N GLU A 149 -4.67 -18.47 -11.69
CA GLU A 149 -5.65 -19.51 -11.94
C GLU A 149 -6.41 -19.91 -10.67
N MET A 150 -5.70 -20.09 -9.55
CA MET A 150 -6.34 -20.41 -8.28
C MET A 150 -7.19 -19.26 -7.75
N LEU A 151 -6.69 -18.01 -7.82
CA LEU A 151 -7.42 -16.84 -7.36
C LEU A 151 -8.73 -16.60 -8.12
N LYS A 152 -8.78 -16.86 -9.43
CA LYS A 152 -10.02 -16.75 -10.23
C LYS A 152 -11.18 -17.57 -9.65
N SER A 153 -10.88 -18.76 -9.11
CA SER A 153 -11.89 -19.62 -8.49
C SER A 153 -12.36 -19.14 -7.13
N LEU A 154 -11.49 -18.42 -6.39
CA LEU A 154 -11.77 -17.95 -5.04
C LEU A 154 -12.47 -16.59 -5.03
N PHE A 155 -12.13 -15.68 -5.95
CA PHE A 155 -12.66 -14.32 -5.95
C PHE A 155 -14.18 -14.19 -5.85
N PRO A 156 -15.02 -15.01 -6.52
CA PRO A 156 -16.47 -14.93 -6.34
C PRO A 156 -16.94 -15.17 -4.90
N THR A 157 -16.13 -15.82 -4.06
CA THR A 157 -16.48 -16.19 -2.68
C THR A 157 -16.09 -15.13 -1.64
N CYS A 158 -15.40 -14.06 -2.03
CA CYS A 158 -14.99 -13.00 -1.10
C CYS A 158 -16.20 -12.41 -0.35
N LYS A 159 -15.95 -11.92 0.86
CA LYS A 159 -16.97 -11.30 1.71
C LYS A 159 -16.69 -9.81 1.83
N LEU A 160 -17.74 -9.05 2.12
CA LEU A 160 -17.59 -7.65 2.50
C LEU A 160 -16.80 -7.58 3.80
N MET A 161 -15.89 -6.61 3.90
CA MET A 161 -15.21 -6.31 5.16
C MET A 161 -16.21 -5.77 6.21
N PRO A 162 -15.91 -5.93 7.52
CA PRO A 162 -16.77 -5.41 8.57
C PRO A 162 -16.99 -3.90 8.42
N GLY A 163 -18.26 -3.46 8.50
CA GLY A 163 -18.65 -2.05 8.42
C GLY A 163 -18.97 -1.53 7.02
N VAL A 164 -18.57 -2.24 5.95
CA VAL A 164 -18.78 -1.81 4.55
C VAL A 164 -20.26 -1.55 4.24
N SER A 165 -21.14 -2.52 4.54
CA SER A 165 -22.57 -2.35 4.28
C SER A 165 -23.17 -1.19 5.05
N ARG A 166 -22.78 -0.97 6.31
CA ARG A 166 -23.27 0.15 7.13
C ARG A 166 -22.85 1.49 6.51
N LEU A 167 -21.57 1.64 6.20
CA LEU A 167 -21.02 2.88 5.66
C LEU A 167 -21.60 3.22 4.28
N ILE A 168 -21.60 2.28 3.34
CA ILE A 168 -22.08 2.53 1.97
C ILE A 168 -23.58 2.86 1.98
N ASN A 169 -24.42 2.08 2.68
CA ASN A 169 -25.85 2.37 2.74
C ASN A 169 -26.12 3.74 3.35
N HIS A 170 -25.37 4.12 4.39
CA HIS A 170 -25.49 5.43 5.03
C HIS A 170 -25.13 6.59 4.10
N LEU A 171 -23.99 6.49 3.41
CA LEU A 171 -23.55 7.50 2.45
C LEU A 171 -24.54 7.62 1.28
N HIS A 172 -25.03 6.49 0.77
CA HIS A 172 -26.03 6.46 -0.29
C HIS A 172 -27.35 7.12 0.14
N ALA A 173 -27.86 6.80 1.33
CA ALA A 173 -29.10 7.38 1.87
C ALA A 173 -29.00 8.91 2.01
N HIS A 174 -27.81 9.42 2.34
CA HIS A 174 -27.51 10.86 2.45
C HIS A 174 -27.02 11.49 1.14
N ARG A 175 -27.07 10.75 0.02
CA ARG A 175 -26.69 11.21 -1.32
C ARG A 175 -25.26 11.75 -1.40
N VAL A 176 -24.35 11.18 -0.63
CA VAL A 176 -22.91 11.47 -0.74
C VAL A 176 -22.39 10.72 -1.97
N PRO A 177 -21.90 11.40 -3.04
CA PRO A 177 -21.36 10.72 -4.20
C PRO A 177 -20.13 9.89 -3.82
N MET A 178 -20.12 8.64 -4.26
CA MET A 178 -19.03 7.71 -3.97
C MET A 178 -18.68 6.83 -5.15
N CYS A 179 -17.42 6.41 -5.22
CA CYS A 179 -16.94 5.50 -6.25
C CYS A 179 -15.89 4.51 -5.72
N VAL A 180 -15.55 3.51 -6.55
CA VAL A 180 -14.46 2.57 -6.28
C VAL A 180 -13.27 2.90 -7.17
N ALA A 181 -12.07 2.93 -6.58
CA ALA A 181 -10.79 3.12 -7.26
C ALA A 181 -9.82 1.99 -6.87
N THR A 182 -9.83 0.89 -7.63
CA THR A 182 -9.08 -0.33 -7.33
C THR A 182 -7.89 -0.55 -8.27
N SER A 183 -6.77 -1.04 -7.73
CA SER A 183 -5.63 -1.49 -8.57
C SER A 183 -5.91 -2.79 -9.32
N SER A 184 -7.02 -3.49 -9.02
CA SER A 184 -7.46 -4.66 -9.76
C SER A 184 -7.77 -4.31 -11.22
N HIS A 185 -7.43 -5.22 -12.13
CA HIS A 185 -7.91 -5.16 -13.51
C HIS A 185 -9.42 -5.41 -13.54
N ARG A 186 -10.12 -4.88 -14.55
CA ARG A 186 -11.58 -5.01 -14.71
C ARG A 186 -12.06 -6.46 -14.60
N ARG A 187 -11.35 -7.40 -15.22
CA ARG A 187 -11.66 -8.84 -15.18
C ARG A 187 -11.65 -9.43 -13.76
N HIS A 188 -10.83 -8.92 -12.84
CA HIS A 188 -10.82 -9.36 -11.44
C HIS A 188 -11.88 -8.67 -10.62
N PHE A 189 -12.07 -7.36 -10.84
CA PHE A 189 -13.15 -6.62 -10.24
C PHE A 189 -14.51 -7.30 -10.50
N GLU A 190 -14.76 -7.75 -11.73
CA GLU A 190 -16.00 -8.44 -12.08
C GLU A 190 -16.20 -9.75 -11.31
N LEU A 191 -15.15 -10.57 -11.18
CA LEU A 191 -15.17 -11.81 -10.40
C LEU A 191 -15.40 -11.54 -8.91
N LYS A 192 -14.61 -10.61 -8.33
CA LYS A 192 -14.69 -10.23 -6.91
C LYS A 192 -16.07 -9.69 -6.55
N THR A 193 -16.71 -8.96 -7.46
CA THR A 193 -18.03 -8.35 -7.21
C THR A 193 -19.22 -9.20 -7.63
N THR A 194 -19.02 -10.46 -8.03
CA THR A 194 -20.10 -11.35 -8.50
C THR A 194 -21.28 -11.39 -7.53
N ASN A 195 -21.01 -11.51 -6.23
CA ASN A 195 -22.03 -11.65 -5.19
C ASN A 195 -22.33 -10.34 -4.43
N HIS A 196 -21.79 -9.21 -4.88
CA HIS A 196 -21.87 -7.91 -4.19
C HIS A 196 -22.47 -6.80 -5.06
N LYS A 197 -23.27 -7.18 -6.07
CA LYS A 197 -23.82 -6.24 -7.06
C LYS A 197 -24.69 -5.15 -6.43
N ASP A 198 -25.43 -5.46 -5.37
CA ASP A 198 -26.24 -4.48 -4.63
C ASP A 198 -25.39 -3.41 -3.94
N THR A 199 -24.20 -3.78 -3.45
CA THR A 199 -23.27 -2.81 -2.85
C THR A 199 -22.62 -1.94 -3.93
N ILE A 200 -22.23 -2.56 -5.05
CA ILE A 200 -21.55 -1.87 -6.15
C ILE A 200 -22.51 -0.96 -6.94
N SER A 201 -23.81 -1.28 -7.02
CA SER A 201 -24.79 -0.46 -7.73
C SER A 201 -25.04 0.90 -7.08
N MET A 202 -24.68 1.07 -5.81
CA MET A 202 -24.71 2.37 -5.10
C MET A 202 -23.51 3.26 -5.44
N MET A 203 -22.49 2.72 -6.10
CA MET A 203 -21.33 3.49 -6.55
C MET A 203 -21.68 4.26 -7.81
N HIS A 204 -21.33 5.55 -7.86
CA HIS A 204 -21.48 6.36 -9.07
C HIS A 204 -20.72 5.76 -10.25
N HIS A 205 -19.50 5.29 -10.01
CA HIS A 205 -18.66 4.66 -11.04
C HIS A 205 -17.56 3.80 -10.40
N VAL A 206 -16.82 3.08 -11.25
CA VAL A 206 -15.68 2.24 -10.84
C VAL A 206 -14.51 2.50 -11.77
N VAL A 207 -13.35 2.81 -11.20
CA VAL A 207 -12.05 2.91 -11.88
C VAL A 207 -11.21 1.69 -11.51
N CYS A 208 -10.74 0.96 -12.51
CA CYS A 208 -9.87 -0.20 -12.35
C CYS A 208 -8.42 0.15 -12.72
N GLY A 209 -7.46 -0.68 -12.32
CA GLY A 209 -6.03 -0.44 -12.58
C GLY A 209 -5.64 -0.47 -14.05
N ASP A 210 -6.48 -1.07 -14.89
CA ASP A 210 -6.37 -1.13 -16.36
C ASP A 210 -7.24 -0.09 -17.07
N GLU A 211 -7.80 0.89 -16.35
CA GLU A 211 -8.57 1.98 -16.94
C GLU A 211 -7.68 2.86 -17.86
N PRO A 212 -8.16 3.23 -19.06
CA PRO A 212 -7.46 4.18 -19.92
C PRO A 212 -7.15 5.48 -19.18
N GLY A 213 -5.85 5.81 -19.08
CA GLY A 213 -5.37 7.01 -18.40
C GLY A 213 -4.59 6.73 -17.11
N VAL A 214 -4.78 5.57 -16.47
CA VAL A 214 -3.94 5.13 -15.35
C VAL A 214 -2.59 4.68 -15.93
N LYS A 215 -1.61 5.60 -15.99
CA LYS A 215 -0.29 5.32 -16.57
C LYS A 215 0.60 4.62 -15.55
N GLN A 216 0.45 5.00 -14.29
CA GLN A 216 1.15 4.40 -13.16
C GLN A 216 0.13 4.04 -12.08
N GLY A 217 0.20 2.80 -11.57
CA GLY A 217 -0.59 2.40 -10.41
C GLY A 217 -0.12 3.09 -9.13
N LYS A 218 -0.84 2.83 -8.03
CA LYS A 218 -0.45 3.26 -6.66
C LYS A 218 1.02 2.87 -6.40
N PRO A 219 1.87 3.78 -5.88
CA PRO A 219 1.55 5.03 -5.19
C PRO A 219 1.40 6.28 -6.08
N SER A 220 1.35 6.15 -7.41
CA SER A 220 1.01 7.29 -8.27
C SER A 220 -0.43 7.73 -8.04
N PRO A 221 -0.75 9.04 -8.08
CA PRO A 221 -2.10 9.54 -7.83
C PRO A 221 -3.06 9.32 -9.01
N ASP A 222 -2.59 8.79 -10.15
CA ASP A 222 -3.32 8.68 -11.42
C ASP A 222 -4.75 8.15 -11.22
N ILE A 223 -4.91 7.04 -10.50
CA ILE A 223 -6.20 6.37 -10.34
C ILE A 223 -7.22 7.24 -9.59
N PHE A 224 -6.80 7.94 -8.54
CA PHE A 224 -7.67 8.82 -7.75
C PHE A 224 -7.99 10.11 -8.50
N LEU A 225 -7.02 10.68 -9.22
CA LEU A 225 -7.26 11.86 -10.06
C LEU A 225 -8.21 11.55 -11.22
N ILE A 226 -8.16 10.33 -11.78
CA ILE A 226 -9.10 9.88 -12.81
C ILE A 226 -10.48 9.64 -12.22
N ALA A 227 -10.56 9.00 -11.06
CA ALA A 227 -11.83 8.82 -10.35
C ALA A 227 -12.50 10.17 -10.02
N ALA A 228 -11.73 11.16 -9.54
CA ALA A 228 -12.24 12.50 -9.26
C ALA A 228 -12.85 13.16 -10.50
N LYS A 229 -12.16 13.08 -11.64
CA LYS A 229 -12.60 13.67 -12.91
C LYS A 229 -13.87 13.04 -13.50
N LYS A 230 -14.25 11.84 -13.06
CA LYS A 230 -15.44 11.13 -13.54
C LYS A 230 -16.71 11.51 -12.77
N PHE A 231 -16.61 12.18 -11.63
CA PHE A 231 -17.79 12.75 -10.99
C PHE A 231 -18.36 13.89 -11.84
N GLU A 232 -19.68 13.94 -11.95
CA GLU A 232 -20.38 15.00 -12.66
C GLU A 232 -20.49 16.26 -11.78
N GLY A 233 -20.33 17.45 -12.38
CA GLY A 233 -20.42 18.72 -11.66
C GLY A 233 -19.24 19.65 -11.93
N ALA A 234 -19.26 20.84 -11.32
CA ALA A 234 -18.14 21.78 -11.35
C ALA A 234 -16.83 21.13 -10.88
N PRO A 235 -15.65 21.72 -11.17
CA PRO A 235 -14.37 21.16 -10.73
C PRO A 235 -14.40 20.82 -9.23
N LEU A 236 -14.10 19.56 -8.93
CA LEU A 236 -14.07 19.06 -7.56
C LEU A 236 -12.71 19.36 -6.95
N ASP A 237 -12.70 20.14 -5.87
CA ASP A 237 -11.48 20.37 -5.10
C ASP A 237 -11.04 19.08 -4.41
N ASN A 238 -9.76 18.71 -4.56
CA ASN A 238 -9.26 17.43 -4.05
C ASN A 238 -9.35 17.32 -2.51
N ASP A 239 -9.33 18.46 -1.80
CA ASP A 239 -9.48 18.53 -0.33
C ASP A 239 -10.91 18.28 0.16
N ARG A 240 -11.87 18.10 -0.76
CA ARG A 240 -13.27 17.70 -0.50
C ARG A 240 -13.50 16.20 -0.66
N ILE A 241 -12.46 15.45 -1.03
CA ILE A 241 -12.53 14.00 -1.26
C ILE A 241 -11.90 13.27 -0.08
N LEU A 242 -12.63 12.29 0.44
CA LEU A 242 -12.13 11.33 1.43
C LEU A 242 -11.93 9.96 0.78
N ILE A 243 -10.70 9.47 0.82
CA ILE A 243 -10.34 8.12 0.40
C ILE A 243 -10.37 7.19 1.61
N PHE A 244 -10.91 5.99 1.43
CA PHE A 244 -10.67 4.87 2.33
C PHE A 244 -9.69 3.90 1.65
N GLU A 245 -8.68 3.45 2.40
CA GLU A 245 -7.59 2.61 1.92
C GLU A 245 -7.13 1.64 3.02
N ASP A 246 -6.48 0.54 2.66
CA ASP A 246 -5.87 -0.41 3.61
C ASP A 246 -4.34 -0.45 3.47
N ALA A 247 -3.80 -0.03 2.31
CA ALA A 247 -2.39 -0.23 1.96
C ALA A 247 -1.56 1.08 1.98
N PRO A 248 -0.27 1.01 2.36
CA PRO A 248 0.62 2.18 2.35
C PRO A 248 0.77 2.85 0.98
N SER A 249 0.77 2.05 -0.10
CA SER A 249 0.85 2.57 -1.46
C SER A 249 -0.38 3.39 -1.84
N GLY A 250 -1.55 2.99 -1.35
CA GLY A 250 -2.80 3.73 -1.53
C GLY A 250 -2.86 5.02 -0.73
N VAL A 251 -2.43 4.99 0.53
CA VAL A 251 -2.23 6.20 1.34
C VAL A 251 -1.32 7.18 0.61
N ALA A 252 -0.16 6.72 0.13
CA ALA A 252 0.77 7.57 -0.61
C ALA A 252 0.14 8.17 -1.89
N ALA A 253 -0.63 7.38 -2.64
CA ALA A 253 -1.36 7.86 -3.83
C ALA A 253 -2.43 8.90 -3.48
N ALA A 254 -3.18 8.70 -2.39
CA ALA A 254 -4.17 9.65 -1.91
C ALA A 254 -3.53 11.00 -1.53
N LYS A 255 -2.41 10.96 -0.78
CA LYS A 255 -1.68 12.17 -0.40
C LYS A 255 -1.05 12.86 -1.61
N ALA A 256 -0.51 12.11 -2.57
CA ALA A 256 0.00 12.66 -3.83
C ALA A 256 -1.09 13.31 -4.68
N ALA A 257 -2.34 12.87 -4.54
CA ALA A 257 -3.50 13.47 -5.18
C ALA A 257 -4.03 14.72 -4.44
N GLY A 258 -3.51 15.04 -3.25
CA GLY A 258 -4.01 16.15 -2.43
C GLY A 258 -5.37 15.87 -1.78
N MET A 259 -5.69 14.59 -1.54
CA MET A 259 -6.95 14.14 -0.95
C MET A 259 -6.75 13.70 0.51
N TRP A 260 -7.84 13.65 1.27
CA TRP A 260 -7.84 13.09 2.62
C TRP A 260 -7.88 11.56 2.55
N VAL A 261 -7.27 10.88 3.51
CA VAL A 261 -7.29 9.41 3.57
C VAL A 261 -7.48 8.85 4.98
N VAL A 262 -8.45 7.95 5.10
CA VAL A 262 -8.65 7.07 6.25
C VAL A 262 -8.07 5.70 5.89
N MET A 263 -7.13 5.22 6.71
CA MET A 263 -6.52 3.91 6.53
C MET A 263 -7.17 2.87 7.45
N VAL A 264 -7.45 1.67 6.93
CA VAL A 264 -7.92 0.49 7.67
C VAL A 264 -6.97 -0.68 7.38
N PRO A 265 -5.79 -0.73 8.02
CA PRO A 265 -4.74 -1.69 7.69
C PRO A 265 -5.03 -3.11 8.19
N ASP A 266 -4.38 -4.12 7.59
CA ASP A 266 -4.26 -5.46 8.19
C ASP A 266 -3.68 -5.30 9.61
N PRO A 267 -4.26 -5.95 10.65
CA PRO A 267 -3.78 -5.82 12.03
C PRO A 267 -2.32 -6.21 12.25
N ASN A 268 -1.73 -6.97 11.32
CA ASN A 268 -0.32 -7.40 11.37
C ASN A 268 0.61 -6.49 10.56
N LEU A 269 0.09 -5.43 9.92
CA LEU A 269 0.92 -4.44 9.25
C LEU A 269 1.68 -3.62 10.29
N ASP A 270 2.96 -3.34 10.02
CA ASP A 270 3.77 -2.52 10.90
C ASP A 270 3.21 -1.09 10.99
N ASN A 271 3.02 -0.58 12.20
CA ASN A 271 2.54 0.77 12.46
C ASN A 271 3.40 1.85 11.79
N ASP A 272 4.69 1.59 11.57
CA ASP A 272 5.57 2.51 10.85
C ASP A 272 5.14 2.73 9.39
N LEU A 273 4.35 1.82 8.82
CA LEU A 273 3.80 1.89 7.46
C LEU A 273 2.46 2.63 7.39
N HIS A 274 1.88 3.04 8.53
CA HIS A 274 0.64 3.83 8.56
C HIS A 274 0.89 5.34 8.37
N LYS A 275 2.16 5.74 8.27
CA LYS A 275 2.57 7.16 8.15
C LYS A 275 1.93 7.82 6.92
N GLY A 276 1.38 9.01 7.13
CA GLY A 276 0.77 9.83 6.08
C GLY A 276 -0.75 9.72 6.00
N ALA A 277 -1.37 8.72 6.63
CA ALA A 277 -2.82 8.67 6.77
C ALA A 277 -3.33 9.78 7.69
N ASP A 278 -4.49 10.36 7.36
CA ASP A 278 -5.10 11.43 8.15
C ASP A 278 -5.93 10.88 9.33
N GLN A 279 -6.35 9.61 9.23
CA GLN A 279 -6.93 8.82 10.30
C GLN A 279 -6.59 7.35 10.04
N VAL A 280 -6.37 6.59 11.12
CA VAL A 280 -6.19 5.13 11.06
C VAL A 280 -7.27 4.48 11.93
N LEU A 281 -7.96 3.48 11.40
CA LEU A 281 -9.02 2.74 12.08
C LEU A 281 -8.70 1.25 12.11
N ALA A 282 -9.16 0.55 13.13
CA ALA A 282 -9.08 -0.91 13.16
C ALA A 282 -10.15 -1.56 12.27
N SER A 283 -11.29 -0.89 12.09
CA SER A 283 -12.38 -1.32 11.22
C SER A 283 -13.16 -0.13 10.66
N LEU A 284 -13.83 -0.33 9.52
CA LEU A 284 -14.82 0.65 9.03
C LEU A 284 -16.01 0.81 9.99
N LEU A 285 -16.22 -0.12 10.93
CA LEU A 285 -17.19 0.04 12.02
C LEU A 285 -16.87 1.21 12.95
N ASP A 286 -15.58 1.57 13.08
CA ASP A 286 -15.09 2.62 13.97
C ASP A 286 -15.15 4.01 13.33
N PHE A 287 -15.48 4.10 12.04
CA PHE A 287 -15.57 5.37 11.33
C PHE A 287 -16.69 6.23 11.89
N ARG A 288 -16.42 7.53 12.07
CA ARG A 288 -17.40 8.52 12.52
C ARG A 288 -17.59 9.58 11.44
N PRO A 289 -18.70 9.54 10.68
CA PRO A 289 -18.93 10.49 9.59
C PRO A 289 -18.86 11.97 10.02
N SER A 290 -19.32 12.28 11.24
CA SER A 290 -19.34 13.64 11.79
C SER A 290 -17.96 14.29 11.90
N ASP A 291 -16.92 13.48 12.14
CA ASP A 291 -15.53 13.96 12.26
C ASP A 291 -15.00 14.51 10.92
N TRP A 292 -15.70 14.22 9.82
CA TRP A 292 -15.40 14.61 8.44
C TRP A 292 -16.45 15.53 7.81
N GLY A 293 -17.37 16.07 8.63
CA GLY A 293 -18.44 16.95 8.16
C GLY A 293 -19.55 16.24 7.38
N LEU A 294 -19.62 14.90 7.44
CA LEU A 294 -20.69 14.09 6.87
C LEU A 294 -21.81 13.88 7.91
N HIS A 295 -23.01 13.53 7.46
CA HIS A 295 -24.14 13.22 8.35
C HIS A 295 -23.78 12.07 9.31
N PRO A 296 -24.01 12.19 10.62
CA PRO A 296 -23.71 11.12 11.58
C PRO A 296 -24.60 9.89 11.35
N PHE A 297 -24.15 8.72 11.78
CA PHE A 297 -25.01 7.52 11.80
C PHE A 297 -26.20 7.73 12.76
N GLU A 298 -27.34 7.13 12.46
CA GLU A 298 -28.56 7.26 13.27
C GLU A 298 -28.55 6.41 14.56
N ASP A 299 -27.63 5.45 14.65
CA ASP A 299 -27.55 4.44 15.72
C ASP A 299 -26.60 4.82 16.86
N THR A 300 -26.15 6.08 16.94
CA THR A 300 -25.26 6.58 18.01
C THR A 300 -26.01 6.98 19.27
#